data_AF-A0A3C0YD79-F1
#
_entry.id   AF-A0A3C0YD79-F1
#
_cell.length_a   1.000
_cell.length_b   1.000
_cell.length_c   1.000
_cell.angle_alpha   90.00
_cell.angle_beta   90.00
_cell.angle_gamma   90.00
#
_symmetry.space_group_name_H-M   'P 1'
#
loop_
_entity.id
_entity.type
_entity.pdbx_description
1 polymer ?
#
loop_
_entity_poly.entity_id
_entity_poly.type
_entity_poly.pdbx_seq_one_letter_code
_entity_poly.pdbx_strand_id
1 'polypeptide(L)'
;MVLSRSLLAILSASLFFGHNVQAAEPAPATANIAVPAPRSSDKESALIERGKYVAQLGDCVACHTANKVPAMAGGREFKTPFGTVYSTNITPDAQTGIGKYSF
;
A
#
# COMPACT_ATOMS: atom_id res chain seq x y z
N MET A 1 39.87 -23.52 27.49
CA MET A 1 40.56 -24.27 26.41
C MET A 1 39.73 -24.04 25.14
N VAL A 2 40.07 -23.27 24.11
CA VAL A 2 41.23 -22.46 23.68
C VAL A 2 40.66 -21.40 22.70
N LEU A 3 41.09 -20.14 22.88
CA LEU A 3 41.20 -18.98 21.97
C LEU A 3 40.37 -18.94 20.65
N SER A 4 39.47 -17.97 20.47
CA SER A 4 39.72 -16.63 19.87
C SER A 4 40.44 -16.67 18.52
N ARG A 5 39.72 -16.39 17.42
CA ARG A 5 40.27 -16.04 16.10
C ARG A 5 39.52 -14.84 15.54
N SER A 6 39.63 -13.71 16.24
CA SER A 6 39.39 -12.39 15.66
C SER A 6 40.50 -12.08 14.64
N LEU A 7 40.11 -11.44 13.53
CA LEU A 7 40.94 -10.65 12.60
C LEU A 7 42.09 -11.36 11.86
N LEU A 8 41.89 -11.64 10.58
CA LEU A 8 42.89 -11.43 9.51
C LEU A 8 42.08 -11.05 8.25
N ALA A 9 41.99 -9.76 7.94
CA ALA A 9 42.89 -9.05 7.03
C ALA A 9 42.42 -9.15 5.56
N ILE A 10 41.73 -8.08 5.17
CA ILE A 10 41.50 -7.57 3.82
C ILE A 10 42.81 -7.66 3.01
N LEU A 11 42.83 -8.37 1.86
CA LEU A 11 43.60 -8.00 0.65
C LEU A 11 43.39 -9.00 -0.49
N SER A 12 42.67 -8.59 -1.53
CA SER A 12 42.90 -9.00 -2.93
C SER A 12 41.93 -8.17 -3.78
N ALA A 13 42.21 -6.87 -3.97
CA ALA A 13 42.99 -6.37 -5.09
C ALA A 13 42.38 -6.79 -6.44
N SER A 14 41.50 -5.91 -6.91
CA SER A 14 40.91 -5.81 -8.24
C SER A 14 41.90 -6.16 -9.34
N LEU A 15 41.58 -7.14 -10.19
CA LEU A 15 42.27 -7.40 -11.45
C LEU A 15 41.42 -8.29 -12.38
N PHE A 16 40.24 -7.80 -12.80
CA PHE A 16 39.57 -8.25 -14.03
C PHE A 16 38.77 -7.09 -14.66
N PHE A 17 39.44 -6.00 -15.01
CA PHE A 17 38.95 -5.13 -16.09
C PHE A 17 39.32 -5.77 -17.44
N GLY A 18 38.70 -6.93 -17.71
CA GLY A 18 38.72 -7.56 -19.02
C GLY A 18 37.76 -6.81 -19.93
N HIS A 19 38.29 -6.25 -21.00
CA HIS A 19 37.53 -5.57 -22.05
C HIS A 19 36.51 -6.53 -22.68
N ASN A 20 35.24 -6.45 -22.27
CA ASN A 20 34.12 -6.98 -23.03
C ASN A 20 33.64 -5.89 -23.99
N VAL A 21 34.21 -5.88 -25.19
CA VAL A 21 33.55 -5.25 -26.34
C VAL A 21 32.35 -6.13 -26.68
N GLN A 22 31.23 -5.86 -26.03
CA GLN A 22 29.94 -6.34 -26.51
C GLN A 22 29.68 -5.60 -27.82
N ALA A 23 29.76 -6.31 -28.95
CA ALA A 23 29.19 -5.83 -30.19
C ALA A 23 27.75 -5.41 -29.88
N ALA A 24 27.43 -4.13 -30.07
CA ALA A 24 26.09 -3.63 -29.92
C ALA A 24 25.23 -4.33 -30.99
N GLU A 25 24.48 -5.34 -30.58
CA GLU A 25 23.36 -5.84 -31.36
C GLU A 25 22.44 -4.65 -31.65
N PRO A 26 21.93 -4.49 -32.89
CA PRO A 26 21.00 -3.40 -33.17
C PRO A 26 19.84 -3.52 -32.19
N ALA A 27 19.63 -2.46 -31.40
CA ALA A 27 18.51 -2.39 -30.46
C ALA A 27 17.23 -2.80 -31.21
N PRO A 28 16.40 -3.71 -30.65
CA PRO A 28 15.14 -4.05 -31.30
C PRO A 28 14.38 -2.76 -31.54
N ALA A 29 13.96 -2.52 -32.79
CA ALA A 29 13.15 -1.39 -33.14
C ALA A 29 11.96 -1.37 -32.18
N THR A 30 11.96 -0.40 -31.27
CA THR A 30 10.86 -0.18 -30.34
C THR A 30 9.68 0.25 -31.17
N ALA A 31 8.88 -0.72 -31.65
CA ALA A 31 7.55 -0.45 -32.13
C ALA A 31 6.86 0.32 -30.99
N ASN A 32 6.48 1.56 -31.27
CA ASN A 32 5.70 2.38 -30.35
C ASN A 32 4.32 1.72 -30.22
N ILE A 33 4.23 0.69 -29.39
CA ILE A 33 2.95 0.13 -28.96
C ILE A 33 2.36 1.19 -28.04
N ALA A 34 1.45 1.99 -28.60
CA ALA A 34 0.69 2.96 -27.83
C ALA A 34 -0.11 2.19 -26.78
N VAL A 35 0.33 2.26 -25.52
CA VAL A 35 -0.45 1.74 -24.40
C VAL A 35 -1.68 2.64 -24.28
N PRO A 36 -2.90 2.12 -24.44
CA PRO A 36 -4.10 2.94 -24.33
C PRO A 36 -4.18 3.51 -22.91
N ALA A 37 -4.52 4.80 -22.82
CA ALA A 37 -4.75 5.43 -21.53
C ALA A 37 -5.90 4.72 -20.79
N PRO A 38 -5.81 4.58 -19.46
CA PRO A 38 -6.87 3.93 -18.67
C PRO A 38 -8.18 4.72 -18.80
N ARG A 39 -9.29 4.00 -18.98
CA ARG A 39 -10.63 4.60 -19.01
C ARG A 39 -10.95 5.20 -17.63
N SER A 40 -11.90 6.11 -17.56
CA SER A 40 -12.35 6.70 -16.28
C SER A 40 -12.78 5.62 -15.27
N SER A 41 -13.49 4.59 -15.74
CA SER A 41 -13.87 3.42 -14.93
C SER A 41 -12.67 2.66 -14.36
N ASP A 42 -11.57 2.58 -15.11
CA ASP A 42 -10.36 1.86 -14.72
C ASP A 42 -9.64 2.64 -13.60
N LYS A 43 -9.66 3.98 -13.68
CA LYS A 43 -9.13 4.86 -12.62
C LYS A 43 -9.99 4.79 -11.35
N GLU A 44 -11.31 4.80 -11.49
CA GLU A 44 -12.23 4.73 -10.36
C GLU A 44 -12.14 3.40 -9.62
N SER A 45 -12.13 2.29 -10.35
CA SER A 45 -11.92 0.96 -9.76
C SER A 45 -10.55 0.84 -9.06
N ALA A 46 -9.49 1.42 -9.64
CA ALA A 46 -8.17 1.48 -8.99
C ALA A 46 -8.20 2.29 -7.69
N LEU A 47 -8.97 3.39 -7.62
CA LEU A 47 -9.16 4.16 -6.39
C LEU A 47 -9.95 3.38 -5.34
N ILE A 48 -11.01 2.68 -5.74
CA ILE A 48 -11.80 1.83 -4.83
C ILE A 48 -10.93 0.73 -4.24
N GLU A 49 -10.15 0.02 -5.07
CA GLU A 49 -9.27 -1.06 -4.59
C GLU A 49 -8.18 -0.51 -3.66
N ARG A 50 -7.62 0.65 -3.98
CA ARG A 50 -6.68 1.34 -3.08
C ARG A 50 -7.30 1.72 -1.76
N GLY A 51 -8.52 2.25 -1.76
CA GLY A 51 -9.27 2.60 -0.55
C GLY A 51 -9.53 1.37 0.32
N LYS A 52 -9.94 0.25 -0.29
CA LYS A 52 -10.12 -1.03 0.39
C LYS A 52 -8.83 -1.52 1.04
N TYR A 53 -7.71 -1.46 0.31
CA TYR A 53 -6.40 -1.83 0.85
C TYR A 53 -6.03 -0.98 2.09
N VAL A 54 -6.20 0.35 2.01
CA VAL A 54 -5.93 1.25 3.14
C VAL A 54 -6.86 0.95 4.32
N ALA A 55 -8.15 0.72 4.08
CA ALA A 55 -9.11 0.41 5.14
C ALA A 55 -8.79 -0.90 5.87
N GLN A 56 -8.28 -1.89 5.14
CA GLN A 56 -7.83 -3.17 5.71
C GLN A 56 -6.54 -2.99 6.53
N LEU A 57 -5.55 -2.28 6.00
CA LEU A 57 -4.30 -2.01 6.71
C LEU A 57 -4.51 -1.16 7.97
N GLY A 58 -5.42 -0.19 7.91
CA GLY A 58 -5.75 0.69 9.02
C GLY A 58 -6.70 0.05 10.04
N ASP A 59 -7.09 -1.21 9.85
CA ASP A 59 -8.07 -1.94 10.68
C ASP A 59 -9.33 -1.10 10.99
N CYS A 60 -9.83 -0.38 9.98
CA CYS A 60 -10.93 0.56 10.18
C CYS A 60 -12.20 -0.15 10.70
N VAL A 61 -12.34 -1.45 10.39
CA VAL A 61 -13.46 -2.30 10.83
C VAL A 61 -13.50 -2.46 12.35
N ALA A 62 -12.35 -2.51 13.03
CA ALA A 62 -12.30 -2.68 14.48
C ALA A 62 -12.98 -1.53 15.23
N CYS A 63 -12.78 -0.31 14.75
CA CYS A 63 -13.40 0.88 15.32
C CYS A 63 -14.79 1.14 14.78
N HIS A 64 -15.00 1.03 13.45
CA HIS A 64 -16.24 1.44 12.80
C HIS A 64 -17.28 0.32 12.68
N THR A 65 -17.18 -0.76 13.46
CA THR A 65 -18.17 -1.85 13.44
C THR A 65 -18.53 -2.27 14.87
N ALA A 66 -19.65 -1.77 15.38
CA ALA A 66 -20.21 -2.24 16.65
C ALA A 66 -20.85 -3.63 16.53
N ASN A 67 -21.67 -3.80 15.49
CA ASN A 67 -22.36 -5.04 15.15
C ASN A 67 -21.90 -5.53 13.78
N LYS A 68 -21.96 -6.84 13.52
CA LYS A 68 -21.44 -7.42 12.26
C LYS A 68 -22.11 -6.87 10.99
N VAL A 69 -23.33 -6.31 11.07
CA VAL A 69 -24.08 -5.79 9.92
C VAL A 69 -24.82 -4.49 10.31
N PRO A 70 -24.74 -3.42 9.50
CA PRO A 70 -23.78 -3.24 8.41
C PRO A 70 -22.36 -3.07 8.97
N ALA A 71 -21.36 -3.69 8.35
CA ALA A 71 -19.97 -3.38 8.65
C ALA A 71 -19.72 -1.89 8.35
N MET A 72 -18.80 -1.27 9.10
CA MET A 72 -18.41 0.15 8.90
C MET A 72 -19.49 1.18 9.28
N ALA A 73 -20.61 0.75 9.85
CA ALA A 73 -21.73 1.61 10.26
C ALA A 73 -21.49 2.37 11.59
N GLY A 74 -20.34 2.18 12.22
CA GLY A 74 -19.99 2.83 13.48
C GLY A 74 -20.68 2.22 14.69
N GLY A 75 -20.96 3.07 15.68
CA GLY A 75 -21.65 2.72 16.93
C GLY A 75 -20.80 2.07 18.01
N ARG A 76 -19.49 1.89 17.82
CA ARG A 76 -18.62 1.29 18.85
C ARG A 76 -18.43 2.26 20.00
N GLU A 77 -18.67 1.79 21.21
CA GLU A 77 -18.52 2.55 22.44
C GLU A 77 -17.04 2.74 22.83
N PHE A 78 -16.67 3.97 23.19
CA PHE A 78 -15.40 4.30 23.85
C PHE A 78 -15.68 5.08 25.13
N LYS A 79 -15.26 4.51 26.27
CA LYS A 79 -15.39 5.15 27.58
C LYS A 79 -14.25 6.13 27.79
N THR A 80 -14.57 7.39 28.03
CA THR A 80 -13.59 8.46 28.29
C THR A 80 -13.91 9.17 29.61
N PRO A 81 -12.96 9.91 30.21
CA PRO A 81 -13.20 10.63 31.47
C PRO A 81 -14.29 11.71 31.42
N PHE A 82 -14.66 12.18 30.22
CA PHE A 82 -15.69 13.21 30.00
C PHE A 82 -16.99 12.63 29.43
N GLY A 83 -17.10 11.30 29.37
CA GLY A 83 -18.31 10.62 28.90
C GLY A 83 -18.00 9.53 27.87
N THR A 84 -19.06 8.89 27.41
CA THR A 84 -18.99 7.88 26.36
C THR A 84 -19.06 8.54 24.99
N VAL A 85 -18.12 8.21 24.11
CA VAL A 85 -18.16 8.58 22.68
C VAL A 85 -18.35 7.35 21.82
N TYR A 86 -18.83 7.55 20.58
CA TYR A 86 -19.12 6.47 19.65
C TYR A 86 -18.40 6.67 18.32
N SER A 87 -17.93 5.58 17.71
CA SER A 87 -17.40 5.63 16.34
C SER A 87 -18.48 6.08 15.35
N THR A 88 -18.10 6.89 14.36
CA THR A 88 -19.01 7.36 13.30
C THR A 88 -19.35 6.29 12.26
N ASN A 89 -20.46 6.48 11.55
CA ASN A 89 -20.81 5.69 10.38
C ASN A 89 -20.00 6.18 9.16
N ILE A 90 -19.17 5.31 8.60
CA ILE A 90 -18.34 5.60 7.41
C ILE A 90 -18.75 4.78 6.19
N THR A 91 -19.98 4.25 6.19
CA THR A 91 -20.56 3.63 5.00
C THR A 91 -20.82 4.66 3.89
N PRO A 92 -20.97 4.22 2.63
CA PRO A 92 -21.39 5.09 1.53
C PRO A 92 -22.84 5.61 1.63
N ASP A 93 -23.56 5.32 2.72
CA ASP A 93 -24.93 5.79 2.91
C ASP A 93 -25.00 7.32 2.88
N ALA A 94 -25.99 7.85 2.17
CA ALA A 94 -26.07 9.27 1.86
C ALA A 94 -26.80 10.08 2.96
N GLN A 95 -27.57 9.43 3.84
CA GLN A 95 -28.28 10.09 4.94
C GLN A 95 -27.50 10.03 6.25
N THR A 96 -26.86 8.89 6.51
CA THR A 96 -26.29 8.53 7.80
C THR A 96 -24.79 8.22 7.75
N GLY A 97 -24.21 8.06 6.55
CA GLY A 97 -22.79 7.80 6.32
C GLY A 97 -22.08 8.98 5.64
N ILE A 98 -20.99 8.67 4.94
CA ILE A 98 -20.13 9.68 4.28
C ILE A 98 -20.45 9.88 2.80
N GLY A 99 -21.54 9.30 2.29
CA GLY A 99 -21.86 9.26 0.85
C GLY A 99 -22.04 10.62 0.16
N LYS A 100 -22.14 11.71 0.92
CA LYS A 100 -22.26 13.08 0.40
C LYS A 100 -21.01 13.94 0.60
N TYR A 101 -19.91 13.37 1.11
CA TYR A 101 -18.69 14.14 1.34
C TYR A 101 -18.03 14.49 0.00
N SER A 102 -17.39 15.66 -0.07
CA SER A 102 -16.58 16.11 -1.20
C SER A 102 -15.24 16.61 -0.69
N PHE A 103 -14.18 16.48 -1.51
CA PHE A 103 -12.80 16.81 -1.17
C PHE A 103 -12.07 17.44 -2.36
#